data_AF-A0A0P1IF41-F1
#
_entry.id   AF-A0A0P1IF41-F1
#
_cell.length_a   1.000
_cell.length_b   1.000
_cell.length_c   1.000
_cell.angle_alpha   90.00
_cell.angle_beta   90.00
_cell.angle_gamma   90.00
#
_symmetry.space_group_name_H-M   'P 1'
#
loop_
_entity.id
_entity.type
_entity.pdbx_description
1 polymer ?
#
loop_
_entity_poly.entity_id
_entity_poly.type
_entity_poly.pdbx_seq_one_letter_code
_entity_poly.pdbx_strand_id
1 'polypeptide(L)'
;MEHRETGCVSTACKVGSNFPKIIPKLVAPKLHGFIHMPPQIILASGSDIRAKLLRDAGVDFDVITAKVDEEMIKLSLEAEEAPPRDIADFLAETKAGKVAAKHPDKMVIGCDQVLDFKGRIFSKPKTIEEAREQLLALRNERHMLLSAAVIFFEGKPIWRHVGTVRLMMRDFSDDYLDDYLQRNWDSIRWSVGGYKLEEEGIRLFHRVDGDYFNVLGLPLLEILNYLMARGDLSS
;
A
#
# COMPACT_ATOMS: atom_id res chain seq x y z
N MET A 1 -1.86 -48.97 44.34
CA MET A 1 -1.77 -47.50 44.25
C MET A 1 -1.81 -47.16 42.77
N GLU A 2 -3.01 -47.13 42.19
CA GLU A 2 -3.89 -45.94 42.08
C GLU A 2 -3.48 -45.01 40.93
N HIS A 3 -4.30 -45.11 39.88
CA HIS A 3 -4.85 -44.06 39.02
C HIS A 3 -4.17 -42.67 38.97
N ARG A 4 -3.91 -42.16 37.76
CA ARG A 4 -4.88 -41.34 37.01
C ARG A 4 -4.39 -41.01 35.58
N GLU A 5 -5.23 -41.36 34.61
CA GLU A 5 -5.32 -40.71 33.30
C GLU A 5 -6.06 -39.36 33.44
N THR A 6 -5.70 -38.39 32.61
CA THR A 6 -6.53 -37.35 31.93
C THR A 6 -5.55 -36.58 31.04
N GLY A 7 -5.71 -36.34 29.74
CA GLY A 7 -6.88 -36.37 28.88
C GLY A 7 -7.25 -34.95 28.45
N CYS A 8 -7.06 -34.63 27.16
CA CYS A 8 -7.71 -33.56 26.37
C CYS A 8 -7.33 -32.08 26.65
N VAL A 9 -7.33 -31.11 25.71
CA VAL A 9 -7.55 -31.01 24.25
C VAL A 9 -7.39 -29.51 23.87
N SER A 10 -6.78 -29.18 22.71
CA SER A 10 -7.08 -28.01 21.82
C SER A 10 -6.80 -26.58 22.36
N THR A 11 -6.43 -25.54 21.62
CA THR A 11 -6.51 -25.24 20.18
C THR A 11 -5.38 -24.25 19.83
N ALA A 12 -4.35 -24.68 19.11
CA ALA A 12 -3.46 -23.73 18.42
C ALA A 12 -4.07 -23.49 17.04
N CYS A 13 -4.68 -22.32 16.84
CA CYS A 13 -5.21 -21.89 15.56
C CYS A 13 -4.02 -21.63 14.61
N LYS A 14 -3.56 -22.68 13.94
CA LYS A 14 -2.64 -22.56 12.80
C LYS A 14 -3.43 -22.03 11.62
N VAL A 15 -3.39 -20.73 11.39
CA VAL A 15 -3.78 -20.17 10.09
C VAL A 15 -2.67 -20.55 9.10
N GLY A 16 -2.83 -21.71 8.49
CA GLY A 16 -1.94 -22.19 7.44
C GLY A 16 -2.08 -21.30 6.20
N SER A 17 -1.04 -20.54 5.89
CA SER A 17 -0.88 -19.86 4.60
C SER A 17 -0.50 -20.87 3.52
N ASN A 18 -1.46 -21.72 3.14
CA ASN A 18 -1.29 -22.68 2.06
C ASN A 18 -2.14 -22.24 0.85
N PHE A 19 -1.69 -21.19 0.16
CA PHE A 19 -2.27 -20.79 -1.13
C PHE A 19 -1.43 -21.36 -2.27
N PRO A 20 -2.02 -22.11 -3.21
CA PRO A 20 -1.29 -22.62 -4.36
C PRO A 20 -0.85 -21.44 -5.24
N LYS A 21 0.44 -21.38 -5.59
CA LYS A 21 0.95 -20.54 -6.68
C LYS A 21 0.41 -21.08 -8.00
N ILE A 22 -0.81 -20.69 -8.36
CA ILE A 22 -1.36 -20.93 -9.68
C ILE A 22 -0.76 -19.85 -10.59
N ILE A 23 0.28 -20.21 -11.33
CA ILE A 23 0.66 -19.48 -12.54
C ILE A 23 -0.26 -20.02 -13.63
N PRO A 24 -1.29 -19.28 -14.09
CA PRO A 24 -2.11 -19.78 -15.19
C PRO A 24 -1.24 -19.84 -16.45
N LYS A 25 -1.17 -21.02 -17.07
CA LYS A 25 -0.64 -21.16 -18.44
C LYS A 25 -1.51 -20.31 -19.35
N LEU A 26 -0.93 -19.27 -19.94
CA LEU A 26 -1.58 -18.42 -20.92
C LEU A 26 -1.81 -19.25 -22.20
N VAL A 27 -3.02 -19.75 -22.40
CA VAL A 27 -3.46 -20.29 -23.68
C VAL A 27 -4.03 -19.12 -24.47
N ALA A 28 -3.33 -18.71 -25.54
CA ALA A 28 -3.81 -17.65 -26.42
C ALA A 28 -5.16 -18.04 -27.05
N PRO A 29 -6.23 -17.24 -26.91
CA PRO A 29 -7.50 -17.53 -27.56
C PRO A 29 -7.40 -17.25 -29.06
N LYS A 30 -8.06 -18.10 -29.86
CA LYS A 30 -8.26 -17.89 -31.29
C LYS A 30 -9.07 -16.61 -31.49
N LEU A 31 -8.53 -15.66 -32.27
CA LEU A 31 -9.20 -14.41 -32.64
C LEU A 31 -10.55 -14.70 -33.34
N HIS A 32 -11.64 -14.58 -32.59
CA HIS A 32 -12.94 -14.20 -33.12
C HIS A 32 -13.09 -12.71 -32.80
N GLY A 33 -13.41 -11.89 -33.81
CA GLY A 33 -13.39 -10.43 -33.76
C GLY A 33 -14.43 -9.81 -32.81
N PHE A 34 -14.20 -9.94 -31.51
CA PHE A 34 -14.76 -9.05 -30.51
C PHE A 34 -13.75 -7.92 -30.29
N ILE A 35 -14.18 -6.68 -30.51
CA ILE A 35 -13.44 -5.51 -30.06
C ILE A 35 -13.43 -5.60 -28.53
N HIS A 36 -12.28 -5.96 -27.94
CA HIS A 36 -12.09 -5.84 -26.49
C HIS A 36 -12.07 -4.36 -26.16
N MET A 37 -13.23 -3.84 -25.77
CA MET A 37 -13.32 -2.47 -25.27
C MET A 37 -12.85 -2.51 -23.82
N PRO A 38 -11.73 -1.85 -23.48
CA PRO A 38 -11.18 -1.92 -22.13
C PRO A 38 -12.23 -1.39 -21.15
N PRO A 39 -12.39 -2.04 -19.97
CA PRO A 39 -13.31 -1.55 -18.96
C PRO A 39 -12.87 -0.16 -18.50
N GLN A 40 -13.83 0.69 -18.16
CA GLN A 40 -13.51 1.96 -17.52
C GLN A 40 -12.79 1.71 -16.19
N ILE A 41 -11.68 2.41 -15.98
CA ILE A 41 -10.86 2.30 -14.77
C ILE A 41 -11.29 3.37 -13.77
N ILE A 42 -11.36 2.99 -12.49
CA ILE A 42 -11.50 3.91 -11.37
C ILE A 42 -10.29 3.77 -10.46
N LEU A 43 -9.68 4.90 -10.09
CA LEU A 43 -8.76 4.98 -8.97
C LEU A 43 -9.53 5.24 -7.67
N ALA A 44 -9.55 4.23 -6.79
CA ALA A 44 -10.14 4.30 -5.46
C ALA A 44 -9.21 4.96 -4.43
N SER A 45 -8.65 6.13 -4.75
CA SER A 45 -7.68 6.84 -3.92
C SER A 45 -7.87 8.35 -3.98
N GLY A 46 -7.77 9.01 -2.82
CA GLY A 46 -7.77 10.48 -2.71
C GLY A 46 -6.38 11.11 -2.82
N SER A 47 -5.36 10.34 -3.25
CA SER A 47 -3.98 10.84 -3.39
C SER A 47 -3.77 11.46 -4.76
N ASP A 48 -3.45 12.76 -4.77
CA ASP A 48 -3.10 13.48 -6.01
C ASP A 48 -1.85 12.92 -6.68
N ILE A 49 -0.87 12.45 -5.90
CA ILE A 49 0.37 11.85 -6.42
C ILE A 49 0.06 10.56 -7.18
N ARG A 50 -0.74 9.65 -6.60
CA ARG A 50 -1.13 8.40 -7.28
C ARG A 50 -1.90 8.67 -8.56
N ALA A 51 -2.82 9.63 -8.52
CA ALA A 51 -3.57 10.03 -9.71
C ALA A 51 -2.65 10.63 -10.78
N LYS A 52 -1.71 11.50 -10.39
CA LYS A 52 -0.73 12.06 -11.32
C LYS A 52 0.11 10.97 -11.98
N LEU A 53 0.63 10.00 -11.21
CA LEU A 53 1.42 8.90 -11.73
C LEU A 53 0.68 8.07 -12.80
N LEU A 54 -0.59 7.74 -12.57
CA LEU A 54 -1.39 7.01 -13.56
C LEU A 54 -1.69 7.86 -14.80
N ARG A 55 -2.00 9.15 -14.65
CA ARG A 55 -2.25 10.05 -15.79
C ARG A 55 -0.99 10.25 -16.63
N ASP A 56 0.16 10.48 -15.98
CA ASP A 56 1.44 10.63 -16.67
C ASP A 56 1.82 9.37 -17.44
N ALA A 57 1.39 8.19 -16.97
CA ALA A 57 1.55 6.90 -17.65
C ALA A 57 0.52 6.65 -18.77
N GLY A 58 -0.36 7.61 -19.07
CA GLY A 58 -1.35 7.51 -20.14
C GLY A 58 -2.56 6.61 -19.80
N VAL A 59 -2.79 6.32 -18.52
CA VAL A 59 -3.98 5.57 -18.08
C VAL A 59 -5.17 6.53 -18.01
N ASP A 60 -6.27 6.18 -18.69
CA ASP A 60 -7.55 6.89 -18.58
C ASP A 60 -8.37 6.32 -17.42
N PHE A 61 -8.82 7.18 -16.49
CA PHE A 61 -9.54 6.75 -15.29
C PHE A 61 -10.33 7.87 -14.62
N ASP A 62 -11.38 7.48 -13.89
CA ASP A 62 -12.10 8.33 -12.94
C ASP A 62 -11.49 8.21 -11.54
N VAL A 63 -11.58 9.27 -10.72
CA VAL A 63 -11.23 9.21 -9.29
C VAL A 63 -12.50 9.13 -8.45
N ILE A 64 -12.64 8.07 -7.65
CA ILE A 64 -13.76 7.91 -6.69
C ILE A 64 -13.22 7.42 -5.36
N THR A 65 -13.37 8.20 -4.30
CA THR A 65 -12.90 7.83 -2.96
C THR A 65 -13.98 7.11 -2.15
N ALA A 66 -13.61 6.04 -1.44
CA ALA A 66 -14.46 5.46 -0.40
C ALA A 66 -14.22 6.13 0.96
N LYS A 67 -15.29 6.35 1.74
CA LYS A 67 -15.16 6.68 3.17
C LYS A 67 -14.75 5.40 3.93
N VAL A 68 -13.49 5.35 4.36
CA VAL A 68 -12.91 4.26 5.14
C VAL A 68 -12.35 4.85 6.42
N ASP A 69 -12.66 4.24 7.55
CA ASP A 69 -12.02 4.55 8.83
C ASP A 69 -10.72 3.76 8.92
N GLU A 70 -9.67 4.32 8.32
CA GLU A 70 -8.38 3.65 8.17
C GLU A 70 -7.70 3.40 9.51
N GLU A 71 -7.87 4.32 10.47
CA GLU A 71 -7.26 4.18 11.80
C GLU A 71 -7.92 3.05 12.58
N MET A 72 -9.25 2.91 12.54
CA MET A 72 -9.94 1.77 13.18
C MET A 72 -9.56 0.41 12.57
N ILE A 73 -9.31 0.36 11.26
CA ILE A 73 -8.84 -0.86 10.59
C ILE A 73 -7.44 -1.22 11.06
N LYS A 74 -6.51 -0.25 11.07
CA LYS A 74 -5.13 -0.47 11.54
C LYS A 74 -5.12 -0.96 12.98
N LEU A 75 -5.84 -0.28 13.88
CA LEU A 75 -5.91 -0.66 15.30
C LEU A 75 -6.43 -2.09 15.50
N SER A 76 -7.47 -2.47 14.77
CA SER A 76 -8.03 -3.83 14.82
C SER A 76 -7.00 -4.87 14.35
N LEU A 77 -6.33 -4.62 13.23
CA LEU A 77 -5.35 -5.56 12.67
C LEU A 77 -4.06 -5.63 13.49
N GLU A 78 -3.60 -4.51 14.05
CA GLU A 78 -2.46 -4.49 14.97
C GLU A 78 -2.77 -5.25 16.27
N ALA A 79 -4.01 -5.17 16.77
CA ALA A 79 -4.46 -5.97 17.92
C ALA A 79 -4.51 -7.48 17.63
N GLU A 80 -4.66 -7.86 16.36
CA GLU A 80 -4.56 -9.23 15.87
C GLU A 80 -3.11 -9.63 15.49
N GLU A 81 -2.12 -8.78 15.77
CA GLU A 81 -0.71 -8.98 15.41
C GLU A 81 -0.49 -9.21 13.91
N ALA A 82 -1.36 -8.65 13.07
CA ALA A 82 -1.22 -8.73 11.62
C ALA A 82 0.07 -8.05 11.17
N PRO A 83 0.86 -8.65 10.26
CA PRO A 83 2.08 -8.04 9.79
C PRO A 83 1.78 -6.77 8.98
N PRO A 84 2.64 -5.73 9.03
CA PRO A 84 2.40 -4.46 8.33
C PRO A 84 2.08 -4.59 6.84
N ARG A 85 2.68 -5.60 6.19
CA ARG A 85 2.40 -5.94 4.78
C ARG A 85 0.94 -6.29 4.54
N ASP A 86 0.33 -7.06 5.43
CA ASP A 86 -1.05 -7.51 5.30
C ASP A 86 -2.02 -6.38 5.67
N ILE A 87 -1.62 -5.49 6.57
CA ILE A 87 -2.37 -4.26 6.85
C ILE A 87 -2.44 -3.36 5.60
N ALA A 88 -1.33 -3.15 4.91
CA ALA A 88 -1.31 -2.40 3.66
C ALA A 88 -2.21 -3.04 2.57
N ASP A 89 -2.10 -4.36 2.38
CA ASP A 89 -2.93 -5.12 1.43
C ASP A 89 -4.42 -4.99 1.77
N PHE A 90 -4.79 -5.15 3.04
CA PHE A 90 -6.18 -5.08 3.49
C PHE A 90 -6.77 -3.67 3.38
N LEU A 91 -5.99 -2.62 3.66
CA LEU A 91 -6.43 -1.23 3.45
C LEU A 91 -6.68 -0.94 1.97
N ALA A 92 -5.78 -1.39 1.08
CA ALA A 92 -5.95 -1.26 -0.37
C ALA A 92 -7.18 -2.05 -0.87
N GLU A 93 -7.35 -3.29 -0.41
CA GLU A 93 -8.50 -4.15 -0.72
C GLU A 93 -9.81 -3.51 -0.26
N THR A 94 -9.85 -2.98 0.97
CA THR A 94 -11.05 -2.33 1.54
C THR A 94 -11.47 -1.09 0.74
N LYS A 95 -10.50 -0.27 0.32
CA LYS A 95 -10.75 0.91 -0.51
C LYS A 95 -11.31 0.52 -1.88
N ALA A 96 -10.66 -0.43 -2.56
CA ALA A 96 -11.13 -0.94 -3.85
C ALA A 96 -12.52 -1.56 -3.75
N GLY A 97 -12.71 -2.49 -2.80
CA GLY A 97 -13.94 -3.25 -2.64
C GLY A 97 -15.17 -2.36 -2.37
N LYS A 98 -15.03 -1.30 -1.56
CA LYS A 98 -16.13 -0.36 -1.30
C LYS A 98 -16.57 0.41 -2.54
N VAL A 99 -15.63 0.77 -3.42
CA VAL A 99 -15.95 1.44 -4.69
C VAL A 99 -16.49 0.42 -5.70
N ALA A 100 -15.86 -0.75 -5.82
CA ALA A 100 -16.27 -1.82 -6.72
C ALA A 100 -17.70 -2.31 -6.45
N ALA A 101 -18.13 -2.37 -5.18
CA ALA A 101 -19.50 -2.73 -4.83
C ALA A 101 -20.58 -1.80 -5.42
N LYS A 102 -20.21 -0.56 -5.75
CA LYS A 102 -21.09 0.44 -6.38
C LYS A 102 -20.90 0.55 -7.90
N HIS A 103 -19.84 -0.05 -8.42
CA HIS A 103 -19.43 0.00 -9.82
C HIS A 103 -19.00 -1.40 -10.31
N PRO A 104 -19.91 -2.39 -10.30
CA PRO A 104 -19.56 -3.79 -10.56
C PRO A 104 -19.07 -4.05 -11.98
N ASP A 105 -19.39 -3.16 -12.93
CA ASP A 105 -19.00 -3.18 -14.34
C ASP A 105 -17.66 -2.49 -14.63
N LYS A 106 -17.08 -1.80 -13.63
CA LYS A 106 -15.83 -1.04 -13.78
C LYS A 106 -14.65 -1.78 -13.15
N MET A 107 -13.45 -1.50 -13.67
CA MET A 107 -12.22 -1.94 -13.02
C MET A 107 -11.83 -0.92 -11.95
N VAL A 108 -11.58 -1.38 -10.73
CA VAL A 108 -11.31 -0.48 -9.60
C VAL A 108 -9.93 -0.79 -9.02
N ILE A 109 -9.05 0.21 -9.01
CA ILE A 109 -7.71 0.14 -8.42
C ILE A 109 -7.73 0.81 -7.04
N GLY A 110 -7.61 0.03 -5.98
CA GLY A 110 -7.36 0.55 -4.63
C GLY A 110 -5.89 0.52 -4.31
N CYS A 111 -5.42 1.52 -3.57
CA CYS A 111 -4.02 1.61 -3.13
C CYS A 111 -3.94 2.11 -1.70
N ASP A 112 -2.95 1.60 -0.98
CA ASP A 112 -2.57 2.07 0.35
C ASP A 112 -1.06 2.04 0.54
N GLN A 113 -0.57 2.78 1.53
CA GLN A 113 0.84 2.77 1.89
C GLN A 113 0.98 2.93 3.39
N VAL A 114 1.76 2.05 4.00
CA VAL A 114 2.12 2.11 5.41
C VAL A 114 3.63 2.22 5.57
N LEU A 115 4.06 2.86 6.66
CA LEU A 115 5.45 2.86 7.09
C LEU A 115 5.62 1.81 8.19
N ASP A 116 6.45 0.81 7.94
CA ASP A 116 6.84 -0.21 8.92
C ASP A 116 8.16 0.20 9.58
N PHE A 117 8.10 0.42 10.90
CA PHE A 117 9.25 0.59 11.74
C PHE A 117 9.28 -0.48 12.84
N LYS A 118 10.21 -1.44 12.69
CA LYS A 118 10.42 -2.54 13.66
C LYS A 118 9.12 -3.32 13.95
N GLY A 119 8.30 -3.55 12.93
CA GLY A 119 7.04 -4.28 13.02
C GLY A 119 5.83 -3.44 13.45
N ARG A 120 6.01 -2.13 13.65
CA ARG A 120 4.94 -1.19 14.03
C ARG A 120 4.63 -0.24 12.88
N ILE A 121 3.35 0.08 12.69
CA ILE A 121 2.94 1.05 11.67
C ILE A 121 3.02 2.47 12.21
N PHE A 122 3.58 3.37 11.41
CA PHE A 122 3.44 4.81 11.66
C PHE A 122 2.28 5.38 10.85
N SER A 123 1.39 6.09 11.53
CA SER A 123 0.36 6.92 10.90
C SER A 123 0.91 8.31 10.55
N LYS A 124 0.17 9.03 9.69
CA LYS A 124 0.51 10.41 9.34
C LYS A 124 0.48 11.29 10.61
N PRO A 125 1.49 12.14 10.84
CA PRO A 125 1.50 13.02 12.00
C PRO A 125 0.39 14.07 11.89
N LYS A 126 -0.30 14.33 13.01
CA LYS A 126 -1.36 15.35 13.12
C LYS A 126 -0.81 16.70 13.56
N THR A 127 0.35 16.71 14.22
CA THR A 127 1.03 17.92 14.67
C THR A 127 2.52 17.89 14.34
N ILE A 128 3.19 19.05 14.44
CA ILE A 128 4.64 19.16 14.24
C ILE A 128 5.39 18.34 15.28
N GLU A 129 4.88 18.31 16.52
CA GLU A 129 5.45 17.55 17.63
C GLU A 129 5.39 16.04 17.34
N GLU A 130 4.25 15.53 16.88
CA GLU A 130 4.13 14.14 16.44
C GLU A 130 5.10 13.82 15.28
N ALA A 131 5.26 14.74 14.31
CA ALA A 131 6.21 14.57 13.22
C ALA A 131 7.67 14.54 13.72
N ARG A 132 8.00 15.41 14.68
CA ARG A 132 9.32 15.45 15.34
C ARG A 132 9.62 14.14 16.05
N GLU A 133 8.68 13.63 16.83
CA GLU A 133 8.81 12.34 17.52
C GLU A 133 9.03 11.18 16.53
N GLN A 134 8.25 11.15 15.45
CA GLN A 134 8.41 10.14 14.40
C GLN A 134 9.79 10.23 13.74
N LEU A 135 10.22 11.43 13.32
CA LEU A 135 11.51 11.61 12.66
C LEU A 135 12.69 11.32 13.58
N LEU A 136 12.60 11.63 14.87
CA LEU A 136 13.61 11.24 15.86
C LEU A 136 13.67 9.72 16.05
N ALA A 137 12.53 9.03 16.05
CA ALA A 137 12.50 7.58 16.14
C ALA A 137 13.13 6.91 14.90
N LEU A 138 12.99 7.54 13.72
CA LEU A 138 13.55 7.06 12.46
C LEU A 138 15.01 7.50 12.22
N ARG A 139 15.53 8.48 12.98
CA ARG A 139 16.91 8.99 12.85
C ARG A 139 17.93 7.86 13.02
N ASN A 140 18.89 7.80 12.10
CA ASN A 140 19.94 6.76 12.04
C ASN A 140 19.40 5.32 12.08
N GLU A 141 18.14 5.12 11.71
CA GLU A 141 17.46 3.84 11.75
C GLU A 141 16.99 3.41 10.36
N ARG A 142 16.65 2.12 10.27
CA ARG A 142 16.03 1.53 9.07
C ARG A 142 14.53 1.39 9.26
N HIS A 143 13.81 1.66 8.19
CA HIS A 143 12.37 1.43 8.11
C HIS A 143 11.97 1.08 6.67
N MET A 144 10.72 0.70 6.49
CA MET A 144 10.19 0.32 5.18
C MET A 144 8.92 1.10 4.84
N LEU A 145 8.77 1.43 3.56
CA LEU A 145 7.47 1.78 3.00
C LEU A 145 6.91 0.55 2.28
N LEU A 146 5.69 0.19 2.61
CA LEU A 146 4.95 -0.91 2.00
C LEU A 146 3.79 -0.35 1.21
N SER A 147 3.88 -0.40 -0.12
CA SER A 147 2.91 0.20 -1.04
C SER A 147 2.07 -0.89 -1.68
N ALA A 148 0.81 -0.98 -1.26
CA ALA A 148 -0.12 -2.00 -1.72
C ALA A 148 -1.03 -1.46 -2.83
N ALA A 149 -1.34 -2.33 -3.78
CA ALA A 149 -2.40 -2.11 -4.77
C ALA A 149 -3.23 -3.38 -4.95
N VAL A 150 -4.55 -3.21 -5.03
CA VAL A 150 -5.51 -4.28 -5.27
C VAL A 150 -6.46 -3.84 -6.36
N ILE A 151 -6.63 -4.68 -7.39
CA ILE A 151 -7.50 -4.42 -8.52
C ILE A 151 -8.72 -5.32 -8.43
N PHE A 152 -9.90 -4.69 -8.47
CA PHE A 152 -11.20 -5.35 -8.51
C PHE A 152 -11.79 -5.27 -9.92
N PHE A 153 -12.50 -6.32 -10.31
CA PHE A 153 -13.36 -6.35 -11.49
C PHE A 153 -14.50 -7.35 -11.25
N GLU A 154 -15.70 -7.06 -11.74
CA GLU A 154 -16.89 -7.88 -11.49
C GLU A 154 -17.13 -8.18 -10.00
N GLY A 155 -16.88 -7.18 -9.16
CA GLY A 155 -17.07 -7.24 -7.71
C GLY A 155 -16.07 -8.12 -6.95
N LYS A 156 -14.98 -8.58 -7.56
CA LYS A 156 -13.98 -9.47 -6.94
C LYS A 156 -12.57 -8.94 -7.09
N PRO A 157 -11.66 -9.18 -6.11
CA PRO A 157 -10.25 -8.90 -6.29
C PRO A 157 -9.67 -9.87 -7.33
N ILE A 158 -9.15 -9.32 -8.43
CA ILE A 158 -8.56 -10.09 -9.55
C ILE A 158 -7.03 -10.01 -9.59
N TRP A 159 -6.44 -9.08 -8.82
CA TRP A 159 -5.00 -8.91 -8.72
C TRP A 159 -4.62 -8.14 -7.46
N ARG A 160 -3.44 -8.44 -6.89
CA ARG A 160 -2.87 -7.74 -5.74
C ARG A 160 -1.35 -7.71 -5.81
N HIS A 161 -0.75 -6.64 -5.33
CA HIS A 161 0.70 -6.50 -5.18
C HIS A 161 1.04 -5.61 -3.99
N VAL A 162 2.16 -5.92 -3.31
CA VAL A 162 2.74 -5.06 -2.27
C VAL A 162 4.20 -4.84 -2.58
N GLY A 163 4.53 -3.62 -3.00
CA GLY A 163 5.89 -3.15 -3.21
C GLY A 163 6.56 -2.79 -1.89
N THR A 164 7.89 -2.88 -1.83
CA THR A 164 8.68 -2.58 -0.63
C THR A 164 9.84 -1.65 -0.97
N VAL A 165 9.96 -0.57 -0.22
CA VAL A 165 11.14 0.30 -0.22
C VAL A 165 11.79 0.23 1.15
N ARG A 166 13.10 0.00 1.19
CA ARG A 166 13.90 0.04 2.41
C ARG A 166 14.62 1.39 2.48
N LEU A 167 14.56 2.01 3.64
CA LEU A 167 15.07 3.35 3.87
C LEU A 167 16.07 3.31 5.03
N MET A 168 17.14 4.09 4.92
CA MET A 168 18.08 4.36 6.00
C MET A 168 18.18 5.88 6.17
N MET A 169 17.74 6.40 7.32
CA MET A 169 17.92 7.83 7.62
C MET A 169 19.35 8.14 8.06
N ARG A 170 19.72 9.40 7.91
CA ARG A 170 20.94 9.98 8.45
C ARG A 170 20.81 10.18 9.96
N ASP A 171 21.96 10.38 10.58
CA ASP A 171 22.07 10.94 11.93
C ASP A 171 22.09 12.47 11.84
N PHE A 172 20.93 13.09 11.60
CA PHE A 172 20.80 14.55 11.52
C PHE A 172 20.66 15.20 12.91
N SER A 173 21.09 16.47 13.03
CA SER A 173 20.97 17.22 14.28
C SER A 173 19.54 17.63 14.58
N ASP A 174 19.27 17.90 15.85
CA ASP A 174 17.98 18.43 16.31
C ASP A 174 17.68 19.80 15.67
N ASP A 175 18.67 20.69 15.57
CA ASP A 175 18.52 22.00 14.90
C ASP A 175 18.07 21.83 13.44
N TYR A 176 18.69 20.89 12.71
CA TYR A 176 18.29 20.62 11.32
C TYR A 176 16.87 20.07 11.23
N LEU A 177 16.48 19.19 12.16
CA LEU A 177 15.15 18.62 12.21
C LEU A 177 14.09 19.71 12.43
N ASP A 178 14.34 20.61 13.38
CA ASP A 178 13.42 21.70 13.71
C ASP A 178 13.25 22.67 12.51
N ASP A 179 14.36 23.05 11.86
CA ASP A 179 14.34 23.85 10.63
C ASP A 179 13.64 23.14 9.46
N TYR A 180 13.83 21.82 9.33
CA TYR A 180 13.18 21.01 8.30
C TYR A 180 11.66 20.98 8.51
N LEU A 181 11.21 20.73 9.74
CA LEU A 181 9.80 20.71 10.09
C LEU A 181 9.13 22.06 9.82
N GLN A 182 9.76 23.17 10.24
CA GLN A 182 9.22 24.51 10.03
C GLN A 182 9.01 24.82 8.55
N ARG A 183 9.96 24.47 7.69
CA ARG A 183 9.91 24.79 6.25
C ARG A 183 9.00 23.86 5.45
N ASN A 184 8.77 22.63 5.92
CA ASN A 184 8.12 21.58 5.13
C ASN A 184 6.75 21.12 5.68
N TRP A 185 6.34 21.56 6.87
CA TRP A 185 5.16 21.06 7.59
C TRP A 185 3.89 20.92 6.74
N ASP A 186 3.52 21.98 6.00
CA ASP A 186 2.27 22.01 5.22
C ASP A 186 2.20 20.91 4.16
N SER A 187 3.36 20.47 3.68
CA SER A 187 3.50 19.40 2.70
C SER A 187 3.58 18.02 3.35
N ILE A 188 4.43 17.86 4.37
CA ILE A 188 4.77 16.54 4.93
C ILE A 188 3.71 15.98 5.88
N ARG A 189 2.82 16.81 6.43
CA ARG A 189 1.71 16.39 7.30
C ARG A 189 0.74 15.41 6.64
N TRP A 190 0.77 15.30 5.32
CA TRP A 190 -0.04 14.37 4.54
C TRP A 190 0.68 13.06 4.21
N SER A 191 1.94 12.90 4.62
CA SER A 191 2.81 11.76 4.33
C SER A 191 3.07 10.92 5.60
N VAL A 192 3.17 9.61 5.43
CA VAL A 192 3.59 8.72 6.53
C VAL A 192 5.07 8.98 6.85
N GLY A 193 5.40 9.02 8.14
CA GLY A 193 6.76 9.30 8.60
C GLY A 193 7.20 10.76 8.53
N GLY A 194 6.35 11.70 8.09
CA GLY A 194 6.68 13.13 8.10
C GLY A 194 7.76 13.53 7.08
N TYR A 195 7.87 12.81 5.96
CA TYR A 195 8.79 13.18 4.89
C TYR A 195 8.24 12.87 3.50
N LYS A 196 8.85 13.49 2.49
CA LYS A 196 8.62 13.23 1.06
C LYS A 196 9.95 13.18 0.33
N LEU A 197 10.22 12.09 -0.40
CA LEU A 197 11.50 11.90 -1.10
C LEU A 197 11.56 12.70 -2.41
N GLU A 198 10.40 13.06 -2.95
CA GLU A 198 10.23 13.90 -4.12
C GLU A 198 10.33 15.40 -3.83
N GLU A 199 10.50 15.77 -2.56
CA GLU A 199 10.71 17.14 -2.07
C GLU A 199 11.99 17.21 -1.22
N GLU A 200 12.10 18.15 -0.29
CA GLU A 200 13.31 18.32 0.54
C GLU A 200 13.63 17.10 1.43
N GLY A 201 12.64 16.27 1.73
CA GLY A 201 12.78 15.11 2.62
C GLY A 201 13.84 14.11 2.18
N ILE A 202 14.25 14.08 0.90
CA ILE A 202 15.38 13.27 0.42
C ILE A 202 16.68 13.53 1.20
N ARG A 203 16.86 14.75 1.72
CA ARG A 203 18.03 15.15 2.52
C ARG A 203 18.14 14.37 3.84
N LEU A 204 17.04 13.79 4.34
CA LEU A 204 17.02 12.98 5.55
C LEU A 204 17.64 11.59 5.37
N PHE A 205 17.87 11.14 4.12
CA PHE A 205 18.23 9.76 3.84
C PHE A 205 19.70 9.58 3.47
N HIS A 206 20.30 8.53 4.03
CA HIS A 206 21.60 8.01 3.63
C HIS A 206 21.46 7.05 2.44
N ARG A 207 20.41 6.23 2.45
CA ARG A 207 20.17 5.21 1.42
C ARG A 207 18.68 4.93 1.24
N VAL A 208 18.30 4.67 0.00
CA VAL A 208 16.95 4.28 -0.43
C VAL A 208 17.11 3.09 -1.36
N ASP A 209 16.57 1.93 -1.00
CA ASP A 209 16.59 0.72 -1.82
C ASP A 209 15.16 0.29 -2.15
N GLY A 210 14.79 0.39 -3.43
CA GLY A 210 13.47 0.01 -3.92
C GLY A 210 13.10 0.77 -5.17
N ASP A 211 11.86 0.57 -5.62
CA ASP A 211 11.32 1.28 -6.77
C ASP A 211 10.82 2.68 -6.37
N TYR A 212 11.05 3.66 -7.24
CA TYR A 212 10.70 5.07 -7.00
C TYR A 212 9.18 5.29 -6.96
N PHE A 213 8.38 4.57 -7.76
CA PHE A 213 6.93 4.68 -7.71
C PHE A 213 6.37 4.12 -6.41
N ASN A 214 7.00 3.05 -5.90
CA ASN A 214 6.69 2.52 -4.58
C ASN A 214 6.97 3.53 -3.45
N VAL A 215 8.02 4.37 -3.56
CA VAL A 215 8.23 5.50 -2.64
C VAL A 215 7.03 6.43 -2.64
N LEU A 216 6.54 6.79 -3.83
CA LEU A 216 5.40 7.67 -4.05
C LEU A 216 4.04 7.01 -3.72
N GLY A 217 4.04 5.77 -3.23
CA GLY A 217 2.85 5.08 -2.74
C GLY A 217 2.08 4.31 -3.80
N LEU A 218 2.67 4.00 -4.95
CA LEU A 218 2.01 3.26 -6.03
C LEU A 218 2.97 2.25 -6.70
N PRO A 219 2.71 0.93 -6.67
CA PRO A 219 3.45 -0.06 -7.46
C PRO A 219 3.10 0.07 -8.96
N LEU A 220 3.51 1.17 -9.58
CA LEU A 220 3.06 1.61 -10.89
C LEU A 220 3.48 0.62 -11.98
N LEU A 221 4.74 0.17 -11.97
CA LEU A 221 5.23 -0.77 -12.98
C LEU A 221 4.43 -2.08 -12.97
N GLU A 222 4.12 -2.60 -11.78
CA GLU A 222 3.36 -3.82 -11.62
C GLU A 222 1.89 -3.65 -12.05
N ILE A 223 1.29 -2.50 -11.78
CA ILE A 223 -0.05 -2.15 -12.28
C ILE A 223 -0.07 -2.09 -13.81
N LEU A 224 0.86 -1.34 -14.42
CA LEU A 224 0.91 -1.19 -15.87
C LEU A 224 1.17 -2.53 -16.57
N ASN A 225 2.09 -3.34 -16.04
CA ASN A 225 2.34 -4.70 -16.53
C ASN A 225 1.07 -5.56 -16.51
N TYR A 226 0.28 -5.46 -15.44
CA TYR A 226 -0.98 -6.19 -15.33
C TYR A 226 -2.02 -5.71 -16.35
N LEU A 227 -2.20 -4.39 -16.50
CA LEU A 227 -3.15 -3.81 -17.46
C LEU A 227 -2.77 -4.15 -18.90
N MET A 228 -1.49 -4.07 -19.25
CA MET A 228 -0.99 -4.45 -20.58
C MET A 228 -1.17 -5.95 -20.85
N ALA A 229 -0.85 -6.81 -19.87
CA ALA A 229 -1.00 -8.26 -20.03
C ALA A 229 -2.46 -8.69 -20.23
N ARG A 230 -3.43 -7.93 -19.71
CA ARG A 230 -4.86 -8.14 -19.94
C ARG A 230 -5.40 -7.54 -21.24
N GLY A 231 -4.62 -6.68 -21.90
CA GLY A 231 -5.07 -5.90 -23.05
C GLY A 231 -5.96 -4.72 -22.68
N ASP A 232 -5.98 -4.31 -21.41
CA ASP A 232 -6.73 -3.14 -20.93
C ASP A 232 -5.94 -1.83 -21.11
N LEU A 233 -4.63 -1.93 -21.37
CA LEU A 233 -3.73 -0.84 -21.78
C LEU A 233 -2.92 -1.29 -23.00
N SER A 234 -2.78 -0.43 -24.01
CA SER A 234 -2.00 -0.74 -25.21
C SER A 234 -0.49 -0.79 -24.91
N SER A 235 0.21 -1.78 -25.48
CA SER A 235 1.66 -1.99 -25.39
C SER A 235 2.40 -1.55 -26.64
#